data_AF-A0A8I1NDE2-F1
#
_entry.id   AF-A0A8I1NDE2-F1
#
_cell.length_a   1.000
_cell.length_b   1.000
_cell.length_c   1.000
_cell.angle_alpha   90.00
_cell.angle_beta   90.00
_cell.angle_gamma   90.00
#
_symmetry.space_group_name_H-M   'P 1'
#
loop_
_entity.id
_entity.type
_entity.pdbx_description
1 polymer ?
#
loop_
_entity_poly.entity_id
_entity_poly.type
_entity_poly.pdbx_seq_one_letter_code
_entity_poly.pdbx_strand_id
1 'polypeptide(L)'
;MKLKSKIVLSMGLVFVLFGIAIGVALTGMQSNKSRFENFLEQDLALAQEANLLYSQGLQMGQAVRNIVMDPTNQLAYKNLDAASAEFKKASQKALALAATHPDDLKVLQEVVALREQQIPLHAKVVSLASSDQAAAIAVISKEETPVWREIRTRLMDYLKVKRGAVENTKTEMAAFSQRMLTITLVLVVLALAVASAIVFWLVRHIMKQLGGEPVYAVEIARAISSGDFSKSVTLEKGDTSSLLFAINAMRENLTGTVSDIRHATETIAVASREIASGNADLSSRTESQASSLEETASSMEELTSTVKQNAENA
;
A
#
# COMPACT_ATOMS: atom_id res chain seq x y z
N MET A 1 10.28 26.29 -1.35
CA MET A 1 10.69 24.86 -1.25
C MET A 1 11.19 24.37 -2.60
N LYS A 2 12.34 23.67 -2.63
CA LYS A 2 12.88 23.05 -3.86
C LYS A 2 11.94 21.96 -4.38
N LEU A 3 11.94 21.70 -5.69
CA LEU A 3 11.11 20.67 -6.33
C LEU A 3 11.31 19.28 -5.68
N LYS A 4 12.57 18.91 -5.42
CA LYS A 4 12.93 17.68 -4.71
C LYS A 4 12.20 17.54 -3.36
N SER A 5 12.16 18.60 -2.55
CA SER A 5 11.50 18.59 -1.24
C SER A 5 9.99 18.41 -1.38
N LYS A 6 9.37 19.01 -2.40
CA LYS A 6 7.94 18.83 -2.67
C LYS A 6 7.64 17.37 -2.99
N ILE A 7 8.38 16.77 -3.94
CA ILE A 7 8.21 15.37 -4.36
C ILE A 7 8.33 14.40 -3.17
N VAL A 8 9.39 14.55 -2.37
CA VAL A 8 9.61 13.69 -1.19
C VAL A 8 8.47 13.82 -0.19
N LEU A 9 8.00 15.03 0.09
CA LEU A 9 6.94 15.27 1.06
C LEU A 9 5.59 14.73 0.56
N SER A 10 5.27 14.91 -0.72
CA SER A 10 4.07 14.33 -1.34
C SER A 10 4.09 12.80 -1.34
N MET A 11 5.23 12.20 -1.67
CA MET A 11 5.34 10.73 -1.72
C MET A 11 5.30 10.14 -0.31
N GLY A 12 5.96 10.81 0.65
CA GLY A 12 5.88 10.47 2.06
C GLY A 12 4.45 10.51 2.59
N LEU A 13 3.67 11.53 2.24
CA LEU A 13 2.26 11.63 2.65
C LEU A 13 1.43 10.45 2.12
N VAL A 14 1.62 10.06 0.85
CA VAL A 14 0.93 8.90 0.26
C VAL A 14 1.30 7.61 1.00
N PHE A 15 2.59 7.39 1.29
CA PHE A 15 3.02 6.22 2.07
C PHE A 15 2.42 6.20 3.48
N VAL A 16 2.33 7.35 4.15
CA VAL A 16 1.70 7.44 5.47
C VAL A 16 0.22 7.08 5.39
N LEU A 17 -0.51 7.59 4.39
CA LEU A 17 -1.94 7.27 4.22
C LEU A 17 -2.18 5.78 3.98
N PHE A 18 -1.39 5.15 3.10
CA PHE A 18 -1.46 3.71 2.87
C PHE A 18 -1.03 2.93 4.12
N GLY A 19 -0.01 3.38 4.83
CA GLY A 19 0.43 2.79 6.10
C GLY A 19 -0.66 2.80 7.16
N ILE A 20 -1.43 3.89 7.28
CA ILE A 20 -2.59 3.99 8.17
C ILE A 20 -3.67 2.99 7.75
N ALA A 21 -4.01 2.93 6.45
CA ALA A 21 -5.03 2.01 5.94
C ALA A 21 -4.65 0.53 6.21
N ILE A 22 -3.39 0.17 5.95
CA ILE A 22 -2.84 -1.16 6.23
C ILE A 22 -2.86 -1.44 7.74
N GLY A 23 -2.44 -0.48 8.57
CA GLY A 23 -2.44 -0.61 10.02
C GLY A 23 -3.84 -0.90 10.57
N VAL A 24 -4.84 -0.12 10.14
CA VAL A 24 -6.25 -0.35 10.52
C VAL A 24 -6.75 -1.72 10.06
N ALA A 25 -6.43 -2.13 8.83
CA ALA A 25 -6.81 -3.43 8.31
C ALA A 25 -6.21 -4.59 9.13
N LEU A 26 -4.92 -4.50 9.45
CA LEU A 26 -4.21 -5.51 10.24
C LEU A 26 -4.75 -5.59 11.68
N THR A 27 -4.97 -4.45 12.33
CA THR A 27 -5.55 -4.43 13.69
C THR A 27 -6.98 -4.96 13.70
N GLY A 28 -7.79 -4.64 12.68
CA GLY A 28 -9.12 -5.19 12.51
C GLY A 28 -9.11 -6.71 12.34
N MET A 29 -8.20 -7.23 11.51
CA MET A 29 -8.03 -8.66 11.28
C MET A 29 -7.56 -9.41 12.53
N GLN A 30 -6.57 -8.85 13.25
CA GLN A 30 -6.05 -9.45 14.48
C GLN A 30 -7.11 -9.48 15.58
N SER A 31 -7.88 -8.39 15.73
CA SER A 31 -8.99 -8.33 16.67
C SER A 31 -10.07 -9.36 16.33
N ASN A 32 -10.40 -9.53 15.05
CA ASN A 32 -11.37 -10.52 14.60
C ASN A 32 -10.89 -11.96 14.85
N LYS A 33 -9.60 -12.22 14.59
CA LYS A 33 -8.96 -13.51 14.89
C LYS A 33 -9.05 -13.84 16.38
N SER A 34 -8.60 -12.95 17.26
CA SER A 34 -8.63 -13.21 18.71
C SER A 34 -10.04 -13.39 19.26
N ARG A 35 -11.03 -12.63 18.76
CA ARG A 35 -12.44 -12.83 19.11
C ARG A 35 -12.95 -14.20 18.67
N PHE A 36 -12.58 -14.63 17.46
CA PHE A 36 -12.97 -15.93 16.93
C PHE A 36 -12.35 -17.09 17.71
N GLU A 37 -11.06 -16.99 18.04
CA GLU A 37 -10.36 -17.98 18.86
C GLU A 37 -11.01 -18.11 20.23
N ASN A 38 -11.25 -16.99 20.93
CA ASN A 38 -11.95 -17.00 22.22
C ASN A 38 -13.36 -17.60 22.11
N PHE A 39 -14.11 -17.27 21.06
CA PHE A 39 -15.44 -17.83 20.82
C PHE A 39 -15.41 -19.36 20.65
N LEU A 40 -14.44 -19.88 19.87
CA LEU A 40 -14.28 -21.31 19.65
C LEU A 40 -13.82 -22.06 20.90
N GLU A 41 -12.81 -21.52 21.59
CA GLU A 41 -12.17 -22.17 22.73
C GLU A 41 -13.02 -22.10 24.00
N GLN A 42 -13.99 -21.19 24.07
CA GLN A 42 -14.75 -20.93 25.28
C GLN A 42 -16.24 -21.21 25.11
N ASP A 43 -17.01 -20.33 24.45
CA ASP A 43 -18.47 -20.45 24.40
C ASP A 43 -18.93 -21.68 23.62
N LEU A 44 -18.31 -21.94 22.47
CA LEU A 44 -18.63 -23.12 21.67
C LEU A 44 -18.18 -24.41 22.39
N ALA A 45 -16.97 -24.40 22.98
CA ALA A 45 -16.45 -25.55 23.71
C ALA A 45 -17.32 -25.90 24.94
N LEU A 46 -17.72 -24.91 25.74
CA LEU A 46 -18.61 -25.10 26.88
C LEU A 46 -20.00 -25.62 26.45
N ALA A 47 -20.55 -25.09 25.35
CA ALA A 47 -21.81 -25.60 24.80
C ALA A 47 -21.67 -27.05 24.33
N GLN A 48 -20.56 -27.44 23.71
CA GLN A 48 -20.30 -28.82 23.30
C GLN A 48 -20.21 -29.76 24.50
N GLU A 49 -19.44 -29.41 25.54
CA GLU A 49 -19.32 -30.23 26.73
C GLU A 49 -20.66 -30.35 27.47
N ALA A 50 -21.45 -29.27 27.58
CA ALA A 50 -22.78 -29.35 28.19
C ALA A 50 -23.77 -30.22 27.40
N ASN A 51 -23.72 -30.20 26.06
CA ASN A 51 -24.50 -31.15 25.23
C ASN A 51 -24.02 -32.59 25.45
N LEU A 52 -22.71 -32.81 25.62
CA LEU A 52 -22.16 -34.13 25.92
C LEU A 52 -22.66 -34.63 27.29
N LEU A 53 -22.61 -33.79 28.32
CA LEU A 53 -23.20 -34.11 29.64
C LEU A 53 -24.67 -34.51 29.53
N TYR A 54 -25.45 -33.72 28.80
CA TYR A 54 -26.88 -34.01 28.59
C TYR A 54 -27.09 -35.35 27.88
N SER A 55 -26.38 -35.60 26.78
CA SER A 55 -26.52 -36.83 25.99
C SER A 55 -26.05 -38.07 26.74
N GLN A 56 -24.91 -37.99 27.44
CA GLN A 56 -24.40 -39.09 28.27
C GLN A 56 -25.31 -39.38 29.45
N GLY A 57 -25.91 -38.35 30.06
CA GLY A 57 -26.92 -38.55 31.09
C GLY A 57 -28.18 -39.25 30.61
N LEU A 58 -28.66 -38.95 29.40
CA LEU A 58 -29.74 -39.70 28.77
C LEU A 58 -29.33 -41.16 28.49
N GLN A 59 -28.12 -41.39 27.99
CA GLN A 59 -27.59 -42.73 27.73
C GLN A 59 -27.48 -43.56 29.01
N MET A 60 -27.02 -42.96 30.13
CA MET A 60 -27.01 -43.60 31.44
C MET A 60 -28.43 -43.99 31.86
N GLY A 61 -29.40 -43.07 31.77
CA GLY A 61 -30.79 -43.36 32.10
C GLY A 61 -31.43 -44.44 31.21
N GLN A 62 -31.05 -44.54 29.93
CA GLN A 62 -31.47 -45.61 29.04
C GLN A 62 -30.82 -46.96 29.42
N ALA A 63 -29.52 -46.95 29.68
CA ALA A 63 -28.77 -48.13 30.08
C ALA A 63 -29.29 -48.72 31.40
N VAL A 64 -29.55 -47.87 32.41
CA VAL A 64 -30.14 -48.28 33.69
C VAL A 64 -31.52 -48.92 33.49
N ARG A 65 -32.37 -48.36 32.63
CA ARG A 65 -33.68 -48.95 32.31
C ARG A 65 -33.54 -50.29 31.58
N ASN A 66 -32.59 -50.41 30.66
CA ASN A 66 -32.32 -51.66 29.96
C ASN A 66 -31.80 -52.75 30.91
N ILE A 67 -30.99 -52.41 31.91
CA ILE A 67 -30.54 -53.34 32.95
C ILE A 67 -31.74 -53.82 33.78
N VAL A 68 -32.66 -52.93 34.16
CA VAL A 68 -33.87 -53.32 34.90
C VAL A 68 -34.81 -54.18 34.05
N MET A 69 -34.87 -53.94 32.73
CA MET A 69 -35.70 -54.72 31.81
C MET A 69 -35.11 -56.10 31.52
N ASP A 70 -33.79 -56.20 31.38
CA ASP A 70 -33.04 -57.44 31.19
C ASP A 70 -31.72 -57.39 31.96
N PRO A 71 -31.68 -57.93 33.19
CA PRO A 71 -30.48 -57.92 34.03
C PRO A 71 -29.32 -58.74 33.46
N THR A 72 -29.57 -59.61 32.48
CA THR A 72 -28.53 -60.43 31.83
C THR A 72 -27.85 -59.71 30.66
N ASN A 73 -28.37 -58.56 30.25
CA ASN A 73 -27.86 -57.78 29.14
C ASN A 73 -26.53 -57.09 29.45
N GLN A 74 -25.41 -57.78 29.23
CA GLN A 74 -24.07 -57.25 29.47
C GLN A 74 -23.76 -55.96 28.70
N LEU A 75 -24.38 -55.73 27.53
CA LEU A 75 -24.18 -54.51 26.76
C LEU A 75 -24.76 -53.30 27.49
N ALA A 76 -25.86 -53.46 28.22
CA ALA A 76 -26.45 -52.37 29.01
C ALA A 76 -25.52 -51.91 30.14
N TYR A 77 -24.82 -52.83 30.82
CA TYR A 77 -23.79 -52.49 31.82
C TYR A 77 -22.60 -51.77 31.18
N LYS A 78 -22.07 -52.28 30.06
CA LYS A 78 -20.98 -51.63 29.32
C LYS A 78 -21.35 -50.21 28.89
N ASN A 79 -22.59 -50.01 28.42
CA ASN A 79 -23.08 -48.70 28.02
C ASN A 79 -23.22 -47.76 29.22
N LEU A 80 -23.67 -48.26 30.38
CA LEU A 80 -23.74 -47.46 31.60
C LEU A 80 -22.36 -47.01 32.08
N ASP A 81 -21.38 -47.91 32.07
CA ASP A 81 -20.00 -47.62 32.45
C ASP A 81 -19.35 -46.62 31.49
N ALA A 82 -19.48 -46.85 30.18
CA ALA A 82 -18.96 -45.96 29.15
C ALA A 82 -19.57 -44.56 29.25
N ALA A 83 -20.90 -44.47 29.39
CA ALA A 83 -21.58 -43.18 29.50
C ALA A 83 -21.23 -42.46 30.81
N SER A 84 -21.05 -43.19 31.91
CA SER A 84 -20.57 -42.63 33.18
C SER A 84 -19.15 -42.08 33.07
N ALA A 85 -18.25 -42.80 32.38
CA ALA A 85 -16.87 -42.37 32.16
C ALA A 85 -16.80 -41.12 31.28
N GLU A 86 -17.54 -41.08 30.17
CA GLU A 86 -17.60 -39.91 29.30
C GLU A 86 -18.26 -38.71 29.98
N PHE A 87 -19.32 -38.91 30.77
CA PHE A 87 -19.91 -37.84 31.58
C PHE A 87 -18.89 -37.24 32.56
N LYS A 88 -18.10 -38.09 33.24
CA LYS A 88 -17.05 -37.64 34.16
C LYS A 88 -15.97 -36.84 33.44
N LYS A 89 -15.50 -37.32 32.29
CA LYS A 89 -14.50 -36.65 31.46
C LYS A 89 -15.00 -35.29 30.96
N ALA A 90 -16.23 -35.25 30.44
CA ALA A 90 -16.88 -34.02 30.00
C ALA A 90 -17.05 -33.03 31.15
N SER A 91 -17.40 -33.51 32.35
CA SER A 91 -17.54 -32.66 33.54
C SER A 91 -16.21 -32.00 33.91
N GLN A 92 -15.12 -32.76 33.94
CA GLN A 92 -13.78 -32.24 34.23
C GLN A 92 -13.35 -31.18 33.23
N LYS A 93 -13.58 -31.45 31.93
CA LYS A 93 -13.24 -30.50 30.87
C LYS A 93 -14.10 -29.25 30.94
N ALA A 94 -15.41 -29.38 31.16
CA ALA A 94 -16.33 -28.24 31.31
C ALA A 94 -15.94 -27.35 32.50
N LEU A 95 -15.62 -27.94 33.66
CA LEU A 95 -15.16 -27.21 34.84
C LEU A 95 -13.83 -26.48 34.58
N ALA A 96 -12.89 -27.11 33.86
CA ALA A 96 -11.62 -26.48 33.50
C ALA A 96 -11.82 -25.28 32.55
N LEU A 97 -12.69 -25.41 31.54
CA LEU A 97 -13.04 -24.33 30.62
C LEU A 97 -13.76 -23.17 31.35
N ALA A 98 -14.56 -23.48 32.36
CA ALA A 98 -15.31 -22.51 33.14
C ALA A 98 -14.52 -21.88 34.29
N ALA A 99 -13.26 -22.27 34.52
CA ALA A 99 -12.49 -21.86 35.71
C ALA A 99 -12.38 -20.33 35.89
N THR A 100 -12.38 -19.58 34.79
CA THR A 100 -12.32 -18.10 34.78
C THR A 100 -13.69 -17.43 34.60
N HIS A 101 -14.77 -18.20 34.57
CA HIS A 101 -16.15 -17.74 34.31
C HIS A 101 -17.06 -18.16 35.47
N PRO A 102 -17.21 -17.33 36.52
CA PRO A 102 -17.89 -17.71 37.76
C PRO A 102 -19.33 -18.22 37.57
N ASP A 103 -20.08 -17.62 36.64
CA ASP A 103 -21.46 -18.01 36.36
C ASP A 103 -21.54 -19.40 35.70
N ASP A 104 -20.67 -19.66 34.71
CA ASP A 104 -20.58 -20.96 34.05
C ASP A 104 -20.10 -22.03 35.03
N LEU A 105 -19.09 -21.71 35.84
CA LEU A 105 -18.50 -22.60 36.82
C LEU A 105 -19.53 -23.04 37.85
N LYS A 106 -20.31 -22.09 38.36
CA LYS A 106 -21.35 -22.36 39.36
C LYS A 106 -22.38 -23.37 38.84
N VAL A 107 -22.90 -23.17 37.62
CA VAL A 107 -23.90 -24.07 37.04
C VAL A 107 -23.32 -25.47 36.83
N LEU A 108 -22.08 -25.56 36.33
CA LEU A 108 -21.43 -26.84 36.10
C LEU A 108 -21.08 -27.57 37.41
N GLN A 109 -20.71 -26.85 38.47
CA GLN A 109 -20.53 -27.43 39.81
C GLN A 109 -21.84 -27.97 40.38
N GLU A 110 -22.96 -27.26 40.21
CA GLU A 110 -24.28 -27.74 40.61
C GLU A 110 -24.66 -29.03 39.86
N VAL A 111 -24.38 -29.12 38.56
CA VAL A 111 -24.58 -30.33 37.75
C VAL A 111 -23.73 -31.50 38.28
N VAL A 112 -22.46 -31.25 38.62
CA VAL A 112 -21.57 -32.28 39.17
C VAL A 112 -22.04 -32.75 40.55
N ALA A 113 -22.45 -31.84 41.43
CA ALA A 113 -22.98 -32.19 42.75
C ALA A 113 -24.25 -33.05 42.65
N LEU A 114 -25.15 -32.74 41.70
CA LEU A 114 -26.31 -33.58 41.42
C LEU A 114 -25.92 -34.94 40.84
N ARG A 115 -24.89 -35.00 39.99
CA ARG A 115 -24.36 -36.27 39.50
C ARG A 115 -23.81 -37.13 40.64
N GLU A 116 -23.10 -36.54 41.60
CA GLU A 116 -22.61 -37.25 42.78
C GLU A 116 -23.74 -37.85 43.63
N GLN A 117 -24.88 -37.16 43.71
CA GLN A 117 -26.10 -37.69 44.34
C GLN A 117 -26.75 -38.83 43.53
N GLN A 118 -26.65 -38.78 42.19
CA GLN A 118 -27.24 -39.77 41.29
C GLN A 118 -26.46 -41.09 41.22
N ILE A 119 -25.12 -41.05 41.35
CA ILE A 119 -24.25 -42.24 41.29
C ILE A 119 -24.71 -43.38 42.22
N PRO A 120 -24.93 -43.16 43.54
CA PRO A 120 -25.36 -44.24 44.43
C PRO A 120 -26.77 -44.74 44.09
N LEU A 121 -27.62 -43.92 43.49
CA LEU A 121 -28.95 -44.34 43.03
C LEU A 121 -28.84 -45.29 41.83
N HIS A 122 -27.95 -45.01 40.87
CA HIS A 122 -27.67 -45.94 39.77
C HIS A 122 -27.14 -47.28 40.30
N ALA A 123 -26.20 -47.26 41.25
CA ALA A 123 -25.68 -48.48 41.86
C ALA A 123 -26.78 -49.30 42.59
N LYS A 124 -27.67 -48.61 43.32
CA LYS A 124 -28.83 -49.22 43.99
C LYS A 124 -29.83 -49.83 42.99
N VAL A 125 -30.09 -49.16 41.88
CA VAL A 125 -30.96 -49.71 40.82
C VAL A 125 -30.34 -50.96 40.20
N VAL A 126 -29.04 -50.92 39.89
CA VAL A 126 -28.32 -52.05 39.30
C VAL A 126 -28.31 -53.25 40.25
N SER A 127 -28.12 -53.05 41.56
CA SER A 127 -28.14 -54.17 42.52
C SER A 127 -29.54 -54.80 42.68
N LEU A 128 -30.59 -53.98 42.61
CA LEU A 128 -31.98 -54.44 42.71
C LEU A 128 -32.48 -55.10 41.41
N ALA A 129 -31.92 -54.75 40.25
CA ALA A 129 -32.40 -55.24 38.95
C ALA A 129 -32.52 -56.78 38.87
N SER A 130 -31.56 -57.52 39.45
CA SER A 130 -31.55 -58.99 39.43
C SER A 130 -32.32 -59.65 40.58
N SER A 131 -32.70 -58.88 41.62
CA SER A 131 -33.26 -59.43 42.87
C SER A 131 -34.69 -58.98 43.16
N ASP A 132 -35.01 -57.71 42.87
CA ASP A 132 -36.34 -57.12 43.04
C ASP A 132 -36.54 -56.00 42.00
N GLN A 133 -37.09 -56.39 40.85
CA GLN A 133 -37.34 -55.48 39.73
C GLN A 133 -38.35 -54.38 40.11
N ALA A 134 -39.34 -54.67 40.95
CA ALA A 134 -40.33 -53.69 41.37
C ALA A 134 -39.70 -52.62 42.27
N ALA A 135 -38.81 -53.01 43.18
CA ALA A 135 -38.02 -52.08 43.97
C ALA A 135 -37.07 -51.26 43.09
N ALA A 136 -36.41 -51.85 42.09
CA ALA A 136 -35.56 -51.12 41.15
C ALA A 136 -36.34 -50.03 40.40
N ILE A 137 -37.55 -50.34 39.91
CA ILE A 137 -38.44 -49.37 39.24
C ILE A 137 -38.87 -48.26 40.22
N ALA A 138 -39.15 -48.60 41.48
CA ALA A 138 -39.49 -47.62 42.51
C ALA A 138 -38.33 -46.64 42.77
N VAL A 139 -37.08 -47.12 42.83
CA VAL A 139 -35.90 -46.26 42.97
C VAL A 139 -35.74 -45.35 41.74
N ILE A 140 -35.89 -45.89 40.52
CA ILE A 140 -35.81 -45.07 39.29
C ILE A 140 -36.83 -43.93 39.34
N SER A 141 -38.09 -44.24 39.64
CA SER A 141 -39.20 -43.28 39.54
C SER A 141 -39.22 -42.25 40.67
N LYS A 142 -38.94 -42.68 41.92
CA LYS A 142 -39.08 -41.85 43.13
C LYS A 142 -37.81 -41.15 43.57
N GLU A 143 -36.64 -41.74 43.30
CA GLU A 143 -35.35 -41.23 43.79
C GLU A 143 -34.50 -40.70 42.62
N GLU A 144 -34.27 -41.50 41.57
CA GLU A 144 -33.31 -41.19 40.50
C GLU A 144 -33.84 -40.16 39.49
N THR A 145 -35.07 -40.35 38.99
CA THR A 145 -35.67 -39.48 37.96
C THR A 145 -35.79 -38.03 38.42
N PRO A 146 -36.16 -37.72 39.69
CA PRO A 146 -36.13 -36.35 40.20
C PRO A 146 -34.73 -35.70 40.13
N VAL A 147 -33.66 -36.42 40.52
CA VAL A 147 -32.28 -35.92 40.45
C VAL A 147 -31.87 -35.69 39.00
N TRP A 148 -32.16 -36.65 38.11
CA TRP A 148 -31.89 -36.49 36.68
C TRP A 148 -32.65 -35.31 36.08
N ARG A 149 -33.90 -35.08 36.49
CA ARG A 149 -34.70 -33.95 36.00
C ARG A 149 -34.06 -32.62 36.37
N GLU A 150 -33.49 -32.49 37.58
CA GLU A 150 -32.78 -31.28 37.97
C GLU A 150 -31.50 -31.09 37.14
N ILE A 151 -30.67 -32.14 36.98
CA ILE A 151 -29.48 -32.11 36.09
C ILE A 151 -29.89 -31.64 34.69
N ARG A 152 -30.95 -32.25 34.15
CA ARG A 152 -31.46 -31.96 32.81
C ARG A 152 -31.87 -30.49 32.69
N THR A 153 -32.62 -29.97 33.65
CA THR A 153 -33.08 -28.58 33.65
C THR A 153 -31.90 -27.62 33.66
N ARG A 154 -30.93 -27.83 34.57
CA ARG A 154 -29.71 -26.99 34.65
C ARG A 154 -28.91 -26.99 33.36
N LEU A 155 -28.70 -28.16 32.76
CA LEU A 155 -27.99 -28.27 31.49
C LEU A 155 -28.76 -27.61 30.34
N MET A 156 -30.08 -27.76 30.28
CA MET A 156 -30.89 -27.16 29.21
C MET A 156 -30.94 -25.64 29.31
N ASP A 157 -31.09 -25.09 30.53
CA ASP A 157 -31.07 -23.65 30.76
C ASP A 157 -29.69 -23.08 30.42
N TYR A 158 -28.63 -23.75 30.86
CA TYR A 158 -27.25 -23.39 30.50
C TYR A 158 -27.00 -23.41 28.99
N LEU A 159 -27.43 -24.48 28.30
CA LEU A 159 -27.31 -24.60 26.85
C LEU A 159 -28.11 -23.53 26.10
N LYS A 160 -29.27 -23.12 26.62
CA LYS A 160 -30.06 -22.03 26.04
C LYS A 160 -29.28 -20.70 26.12
N VAL A 161 -28.69 -20.40 27.27
CA VAL A 161 -27.84 -19.21 27.47
C VAL A 161 -26.64 -19.25 26.52
N LYS A 162 -25.90 -20.37 26.49
CA LYS A 162 -24.72 -20.51 25.62
C LYS A 162 -25.03 -20.46 24.14
N ARG A 163 -26.12 -21.07 23.67
CA ARG A 163 -26.56 -20.95 22.26
C ARG A 163 -26.96 -19.52 21.90
N GLY A 164 -27.62 -18.80 22.82
CA GLY A 164 -27.93 -17.38 22.64
C GLY A 164 -26.67 -16.53 22.54
N ALA A 165 -25.70 -16.74 23.44
CA ALA A 165 -24.39 -16.07 23.38
C ALA A 165 -23.66 -16.39 22.07
N VAL A 166 -23.71 -17.64 21.60
CA VAL A 166 -23.08 -18.04 20.34
C VAL A 166 -23.65 -17.30 19.14
N GLU A 167 -24.98 -17.19 19.04
CA GLU A 167 -25.62 -16.47 17.93
C GLU A 167 -25.33 -14.97 18.01
N ASN A 168 -25.39 -14.37 19.21
CA ASN A 168 -25.06 -12.97 19.42
C ASN A 168 -23.61 -12.68 19.00
N THR A 169 -22.64 -13.44 19.51
CA THR A 169 -21.22 -13.30 19.17
C THR A 169 -21.00 -13.42 17.67
N LYS A 170 -21.64 -14.38 16.99
CA LYS A 170 -21.57 -14.52 15.54
C LYS A 170 -22.07 -13.27 14.80
N THR A 171 -23.22 -12.73 15.20
CA THR A 171 -23.77 -11.51 14.58
C THR A 171 -22.90 -10.28 14.83
N GLU A 172 -22.38 -10.11 16.05
CA GLU A 172 -21.48 -9.02 16.41
C GLU A 172 -20.16 -9.10 15.65
N MET A 173 -19.59 -10.30 15.51
CA MET A 173 -18.38 -10.54 14.73
C MET A 173 -18.58 -10.21 13.25
N ALA A 174 -19.70 -10.64 12.66
CA ALA A 174 -20.02 -10.31 11.27
C ALA A 174 -20.17 -8.80 11.07
N ALA A 175 -20.89 -8.11 11.97
CA ALA A 175 -21.05 -6.67 11.93
C ALA A 175 -19.71 -5.93 12.11
N PHE A 176 -18.87 -6.38 13.04
CA PHE A 176 -17.53 -5.84 13.26
C PHE A 176 -16.64 -6.02 12.03
N SER A 177 -16.62 -7.22 11.45
CA SER A 177 -15.86 -7.53 10.24
C SER A 177 -16.29 -6.64 9.07
N GLN A 178 -17.61 -6.49 8.86
CA GLN A 178 -18.15 -5.62 7.81
C GLN A 178 -17.78 -4.15 8.04
N ARG A 179 -17.88 -3.66 9.28
CA ARG A 179 -17.49 -2.29 9.63
C ARG A 179 -16.00 -2.04 9.36
N MET A 180 -15.13 -2.97 9.75
CA MET A 180 -13.68 -2.86 9.51
C MET A 180 -13.35 -2.90 8.02
N LEU A 181 -14.03 -3.74 7.24
CA LEU A 181 -13.91 -3.77 5.79
C LEU A 181 -14.32 -2.43 5.19
N THR A 182 -15.48 -1.88 5.57
CA THR A 182 -15.94 -0.57 5.07
C THR A 182 -14.96 0.55 5.42
N ILE A 183 -14.47 0.62 6.67
CA ILE A 183 -13.47 1.63 7.07
C ILE A 183 -12.20 1.49 6.23
N THR A 184 -11.71 0.27 6.04
CA THR A 184 -10.50 0.01 5.24
C THR A 184 -10.70 0.44 3.79
N LEU A 185 -11.83 0.10 3.16
CA LEU A 185 -12.14 0.52 1.79
C LEU A 185 -12.23 2.04 1.66
N VAL A 186 -12.90 2.71 2.61
CA VAL A 186 -12.99 4.18 2.62
C VAL A 186 -11.60 4.81 2.73
N LEU A 187 -10.74 4.30 3.60
CA LEU A 187 -9.37 4.79 3.74
C LEU A 187 -8.54 4.57 2.46
N VAL A 188 -8.68 3.43 1.80
CA VAL A 188 -8.00 3.13 0.52
C VAL A 188 -8.48 4.07 -0.59
N VAL A 189 -9.80 4.25 -0.74
CA VAL A 189 -10.37 5.16 -1.73
C VAL A 189 -9.92 6.60 -1.47
N LEU A 190 -9.91 7.03 -0.21
CA LEU A 190 -9.43 8.35 0.17
C LEU A 190 -7.93 8.53 -0.12
N ALA A 191 -7.11 7.52 0.21
CA ALA A 191 -5.68 7.53 -0.08
C ALA A 191 -5.41 7.63 -1.59
N LEU A 192 -6.16 6.89 -2.40
CA LEU A 192 -6.09 6.96 -3.87
C LEU A 192 -6.50 8.33 -4.39
N ALA A 193 -7.62 8.88 -3.92
CA ALA A 193 -8.09 10.20 -4.33
C ALA A 193 -7.07 11.30 -4.00
N VAL A 194 -6.49 11.26 -2.80
CA VAL A 194 -5.43 12.20 -2.38
C VAL A 194 -4.16 12.00 -3.22
N ALA A 195 -3.74 10.76 -3.47
CA ALA A 195 -2.59 10.47 -4.32
C ALA A 195 -2.79 11.00 -5.75
N SER A 196 -3.95 10.77 -6.36
CA SER A 196 -4.29 11.28 -7.69
C SER A 196 -4.30 12.81 -7.72
N ALA A 197 -4.87 13.47 -6.71
CA ALA A 197 -4.88 14.93 -6.61
C ALA A 197 -3.46 15.51 -6.49
N ILE A 198 -2.60 14.87 -5.70
CA ILE A 198 -1.19 15.24 -5.53
C ILE A 198 -0.42 15.07 -6.84
N VAL A 199 -0.59 13.94 -7.52
CA VAL A 199 0.06 13.68 -8.82
C VAL A 199 -0.38 14.71 -9.85
N PHE A 200 -1.69 14.96 -9.96
CA PHE A 200 -2.23 15.96 -10.87
C PHE A 200 -1.68 17.36 -10.58
N TRP A 201 -1.63 17.75 -9.29
CA TRP A 201 -1.08 19.03 -8.87
C TRP A 201 0.43 19.15 -9.19
N LEU A 202 1.21 18.10 -8.92
CA LEU A 202 2.65 18.07 -9.23
C LEU A 202 2.92 18.17 -10.72
N VAL A 203 2.25 17.36 -11.54
CA VAL A 203 2.40 17.38 -13.01
C VAL A 203 2.06 18.77 -13.54
N ARG A 204 0.92 19.34 -13.14
CA ARG A 204 0.51 20.69 -13.57
C ARG A 204 1.51 21.77 -13.13
N HIS A 205 2.03 21.67 -11.91
CA HIS A 205 3.00 22.62 -11.39
C HIS A 205 4.34 22.54 -12.12
N ILE A 206 4.84 21.32 -12.36
CA ILE A 206 6.08 21.06 -13.10
C ILE A 206 5.95 21.55 -14.55
N MET A 207 4.88 21.16 -15.25
CA MET A 207 4.65 21.58 -16.63
C MET A 207 4.56 23.11 -16.75
N LYS A 208 3.90 23.79 -15.81
CA LYS A 208 3.86 25.26 -15.78
C LYS A 208 5.23 25.90 -15.56
N GLN A 209 6.09 25.31 -14.72
CA GLN A 209 7.45 25.82 -14.49
C GLN A 209 8.38 25.57 -15.69
N LEU A 210 8.21 24.44 -16.37
CA LEU A 210 8.97 24.11 -17.57
C LEU A 210 8.49 24.89 -18.80
N GLY A 211 7.20 25.22 -18.89
CA GLY A 211 6.60 25.90 -20.05
C GLY A 211 6.25 24.96 -21.20
N GLY A 212 6.33 23.65 -20.97
CA GLY A 212 6.11 22.61 -21.96
C GLY A 212 6.70 21.27 -21.51
N GLU A 213 6.76 20.32 -22.43
CA GLU A 213 7.33 19.01 -22.15
C GLU A 213 8.84 19.08 -21.89
N PRO A 214 9.36 18.40 -20.85
CA PRO A 214 10.79 18.42 -20.54
C PRO A 214 11.68 17.95 -21.70
N VAL A 215 11.20 16.97 -22.47
CA VAL A 215 11.95 16.44 -23.63
C VAL A 215 12.11 17.51 -24.70
N TYR A 216 11.07 18.30 -24.95
CA TYR A 216 11.13 19.42 -25.90
C TYR A 216 12.14 20.49 -25.46
N ALA A 217 12.14 20.86 -24.17
CA ALA A 217 13.12 21.81 -23.64
C ALA A 217 14.57 21.31 -23.82
N VAL A 218 14.82 20.02 -23.60
CA VAL A 218 16.13 19.39 -23.83
C VAL A 218 16.51 19.40 -25.32
N GLU A 219 15.56 19.14 -26.22
CA GLU A 219 15.80 19.18 -27.67
C GLU A 219 16.22 20.58 -28.14
N ILE A 220 15.50 21.63 -27.72
CA ILE A 220 15.83 23.02 -28.04
C ILE A 220 17.19 23.40 -27.47
N ALA A 221 17.47 23.06 -26.20
CA ALA A 221 18.76 23.33 -25.58
C ALA A 221 19.91 22.64 -26.34
N ARG A 222 19.69 21.41 -26.83
CA ARG A 222 20.68 20.71 -27.67
C ARG A 222 20.92 21.42 -29.00
N ALA A 223 19.87 21.84 -29.71
CA ALA A 223 19.99 22.55 -30.98
C ALA A 223 20.82 23.85 -30.81
N ILE A 224 20.50 24.64 -29.77
CA ILE A 224 21.25 25.85 -29.42
C ILE A 224 22.71 25.50 -29.12
N SER A 225 22.98 24.44 -28.35
CA SER A 225 24.35 24.04 -28.02
C SER A 225 25.16 23.56 -29.22
N SER A 226 24.50 23.05 -30.27
CA SER A 226 25.13 22.69 -31.55
C SER A 226 25.27 23.86 -32.53
N GLY A 227 24.88 25.08 -32.14
CA GLY A 227 24.92 26.27 -32.99
C GLY A 227 23.75 26.38 -33.98
N ASP A 228 22.72 25.55 -33.85
CA ASP A 228 21.49 25.64 -34.64
C ASP A 228 20.48 26.54 -33.92
N PHE A 229 20.44 27.81 -34.31
CA PHE A 229 19.46 28.79 -33.81
C PHE A 229 18.24 28.94 -34.72
N SER A 230 18.13 28.14 -35.78
CA SER A 230 17.05 28.26 -36.76
C SER A 230 15.71 27.70 -36.26
N LYS A 231 15.75 26.83 -35.24
CA LYS A 231 14.55 26.27 -34.62
C LYS A 231 13.77 27.33 -33.83
N SER A 232 12.53 27.57 -34.24
CA SER A 232 11.59 28.35 -33.45
C SER A 232 11.19 27.59 -32.18
N VAL A 233 11.11 28.30 -31.06
CA VAL A 233 10.66 27.73 -29.78
C VAL A 233 9.17 28.03 -29.63
N THR A 234 8.35 26.99 -29.57
CA THR A 234 6.91 27.11 -29.34
C THR A 234 6.68 27.28 -27.85
N LEU A 235 6.15 28.45 -27.45
CA LEU A 235 5.79 28.76 -26.07
C LEU A 235 4.28 28.63 -25.86
N GLU A 236 3.87 28.26 -24.65
CA GLU A 236 2.46 28.39 -24.27
C GLU A 236 2.01 29.86 -24.31
N LYS A 237 0.74 30.08 -24.65
CA LYS A 237 0.19 31.43 -24.75
C LYS A 237 0.25 32.15 -23.40
N GLY A 238 0.95 33.29 -23.36
CA GLY A 238 1.11 34.09 -22.15
C GLY A 238 2.21 33.60 -21.20
N ASP A 239 3.05 32.67 -21.65
CA ASP A 239 4.24 32.27 -20.89
C ASP A 239 5.32 33.36 -20.95
N THR A 240 5.71 33.86 -19.78
CA THR A 240 6.72 34.92 -19.62
C THR A 240 7.78 34.58 -18.58
N SER A 241 7.79 33.35 -18.06
CA SER A 241 8.60 33.03 -16.88
C SER A 241 9.09 31.58 -16.80
N SER A 242 8.63 30.71 -17.70
CA SER A 242 9.06 29.32 -17.69
C SER A 242 10.53 29.17 -18.09
N LEU A 243 11.06 27.96 -17.86
CA LEU A 243 12.36 27.57 -18.37
C LEU A 243 12.41 27.68 -19.91
N LEU A 244 11.37 27.25 -20.61
CA LEU A 244 11.31 27.31 -22.07
C LEU A 244 11.30 28.75 -22.59
N PHE A 245 10.60 29.67 -21.89
CA PHE A 245 10.66 31.11 -22.17
C PHE A 245 12.09 31.64 -22.01
N ALA A 246 12.78 31.28 -20.92
CA ALA A 246 14.17 31.69 -20.69
C ALA A 246 15.12 31.13 -21.77
N ILE A 247 14.90 29.88 -22.23
CA ILE A 247 15.66 29.27 -23.33
C ILE A 247 15.39 30.01 -24.65
N ASN A 248 14.14 30.41 -24.94
CA ASN A 248 13.84 31.19 -26.14
C ASN A 248 14.52 32.57 -26.13
N ALA A 249 14.48 33.28 -25.00
CA ALA A 249 15.17 34.56 -24.85
C ALA A 249 16.70 34.42 -25.03
N MET A 250 17.29 33.34 -24.52
CA MET A 250 18.70 33.02 -24.75
C MET A 250 18.98 32.77 -26.24
N ARG A 251 18.12 32.02 -26.94
CA ARG A 251 18.24 31.79 -28.40
C ARG A 251 18.23 33.11 -29.15
N GLU A 252 17.25 33.97 -28.90
CA GLU A 252 17.09 35.26 -29.59
C GLU A 252 18.31 36.16 -29.43
N ASN A 253 18.84 36.27 -28.21
CA ASN A 253 20.07 37.04 -27.95
C ASN A 253 21.28 36.48 -28.70
N LEU A 254 21.42 35.15 -28.74
CA LEU A 254 22.52 34.50 -29.49
C LEU A 254 22.37 34.69 -31.00
N THR A 255 21.14 34.59 -31.54
CA THR A 255 20.87 34.87 -32.95
C THR A 255 21.24 36.31 -33.32
N GLY A 256 20.86 37.29 -32.49
CA GLY A 256 21.22 38.70 -32.70
C GLY A 256 22.74 38.90 -32.70
N THR A 257 23.43 38.35 -31.69
CA THR A 257 24.89 38.44 -31.59
C THR A 257 25.59 37.83 -32.82
N VAL A 258 25.13 36.68 -33.31
CA VAL A 258 25.70 36.04 -34.51
C VAL A 258 25.41 36.86 -35.77
N SER A 259 24.23 37.48 -35.87
CA SER A 259 23.88 38.38 -36.97
C SER A 259 24.78 39.62 -37.02
N ASP A 260 25.04 40.22 -35.85
CA ASP A 260 25.93 41.39 -35.73
C ASP A 260 27.37 41.03 -36.13
N ILE A 261 27.88 39.87 -35.69
CA ILE A 261 29.19 39.36 -36.09
C ILE A 261 29.26 39.15 -37.60
N ARG A 262 28.21 38.59 -38.20
CA ARG A 262 28.15 38.38 -39.66
C ARG A 262 28.17 39.71 -40.40
N HIS A 263 27.37 40.70 -40.00
CA HIS A 263 27.37 42.03 -40.62
C HIS A 263 28.71 42.75 -40.46
N ALA A 264 29.34 42.66 -39.30
CA ALA A 264 30.68 43.20 -39.08
C ALA A 264 31.70 42.54 -40.01
N THR A 265 31.62 41.22 -40.19
CA THR A 265 32.51 40.46 -41.09
C THR A 265 32.28 40.80 -42.56
N GLU A 266 31.03 40.98 -43.00
CA GLU A 266 30.69 41.45 -44.35
C GLU A 266 31.24 42.86 -44.61
N THR A 267 31.14 43.76 -43.61
CA THR A 267 31.70 45.11 -43.67
C THR A 267 33.23 45.08 -43.78
N ILE A 268 33.90 44.27 -42.94
CA ILE A 268 35.35 44.07 -43.00
C ILE A 268 35.77 43.51 -44.36
N ALA A 269 35.01 42.57 -44.93
CA ALA A 269 35.30 41.99 -46.24
C ALA A 269 35.17 43.03 -47.37
N VAL A 270 34.19 43.93 -47.30
CA VAL A 270 34.05 45.06 -48.25
C VAL A 270 35.23 46.02 -48.11
N ALA A 271 35.53 46.49 -46.89
CA ALA A 271 36.66 47.38 -46.63
C ALA A 271 38.00 46.76 -47.07
N SER A 272 38.18 45.45 -46.87
CA SER A 272 39.39 44.74 -47.31
C SER A 272 39.51 44.71 -48.84
N ARG A 273 38.39 44.60 -49.57
CA ARG A 273 38.39 44.70 -51.05
C ARG A 273 38.70 46.12 -51.53
N GLU A 274 38.18 47.14 -50.86
CA GLU A 274 38.50 48.54 -51.16
C GLU A 274 39.98 48.84 -50.93
N ILE A 275 40.55 48.38 -49.81
CA ILE A 275 41.99 48.49 -49.53
C ILE A 275 42.80 47.78 -50.62
N ALA A 276 42.42 46.56 -51.00
CA ALA A 276 43.12 45.83 -52.06
C ALA A 276 43.08 46.59 -53.40
N SER A 277 41.93 47.15 -53.76
CA SER A 277 41.78 47.98 -54.98
C SER A 277 42.59 49.27 -54.90
N GLY A 278 42.59 49.96 -53.75
CA GLY A 278 43.37 51.17 -53.54
C GLY A 278 44.88 50.92 -53.59
N ASN A 279 45.34 49.79 -53.03
CA ASN A 279 46.74 49.37 -53.14
C ASN A 279 47.13 49.07 -54.60
N ALA A 280 46.23 48.48 -55.40
CA ALA A 280 46.50 48.24 -56.82
C ALA A 280 46.65 49.55 -57.62
N ASP A 281 45.77 50.54 -57.40
CA ASP A 281 45.87 51.87 -58.01
C ASP A 281 47.16 52.60 -57.60
N LEU A 282 47.48 52.57 -56.30
CA LEU A 282 48.71 53.17 -55.79
C LEU A 282 49.96 52.50 -56.39
N SER A 283 49.95 51.17 -56.51
CA SER A 283 51.03 50.42 -57.17
C SER A 283 51.19 50.88 -58.62
N SER A 284 50.10 50.97 -59.38
CA SER A 284 50.11 51.43 -60.78
C SER A 284 50.64 52.87 -60.92
N ARG A 285 50.21 53.78 -60.03
CA ARG A 285 50.72 55.17 -60.00
C ARG A 285 52.19 55.23 -59.63
N THR A 286 52.64 54.39 -58.70
CA THR A 286 54.04 54.30 -58.29
C THR A 286 54.90 53.79 -59.45
N GLU A 287 54.43 52.79 -60.20
CA GLU A 287 55.08 52.31 -61.44
C GLU A 287 55.16 53.41 -62.51
N SER A 288 54.05 54.14 -62.76
CA SER A 288 54.05 55.26 -63.70
C SER A 288 55.01 56.38 -63.27
N GLN A 289 55.04 56.72 -61.98
CA GLN A 289 55.95 57.74 -61.45
C GLN A 289 57.42 57.29 -61.55
N ALA A 290 57.70 56.02 -61.27
CA ALA A 290 59.04 55.45 -61.48
C ALA A 290 59.45 55.57 -62.95
N SER A 291 58.55 55.27 -63.89
CA SER A 291 58.80 55.43 -65.33
C SER A 291 59.04 56.90 -65.74
N SER A 292 58.27 57.87 -65.22
CA SER A 292 58.51 59.29 -65.48
C SER A 292 59.83 59.81 -64.88
N LEU A 293 60.24 59.27 -63.72
CA LEU A 293 61.55 59.56 -63.14
C LEU A 293 62.69 58.98 -63.99
N GLU A 294 62.49 57.79 -64.56
CA GLU A 294 63.43 57.17 -65.50
C GLU A 294 63.55 58.00 -66.79
N GLU A 295 62.44 58.48 -67.35
CA GLU A 295 62.43 59.38 -68.50
C GLU A 295 63.10 60.73 -68.19
N THR A 296 62.87 61.28 -66.99
CA THR A 296 63.53 62.52 -66.54
C THR A 296 65.03 62.29 -66.35
N ALA A 297 65.44 61.16 -65.77
CA ALA A 297 66.84 60.81 -65.60
C ALA A 297 67.53 60.64 -66.96
N SER A 298 66.88 59.97 -67.91
CA SER A 298 67.36 59.83 -69.29
C SER A 298 67.47 61.17 -70.01
N SER A 299 66.46 62.05 -69.87
CA SER A 299 66.50 63.41 -70.42
C SER A 299 67.62 64.25 -69.78
N MET A 300 67.88 64.07 -68.48
CA MET A 300 68.99 64.71 -67.77
C MET A 300 70.35 64.17 -68.22
N GLU A 301 70.47 62.87 -68.52
CA GLU A 301 71.67 62.30 -69.16
C GLU A 301 71.89 62.88 -70.56
N GLU A 302 70.84 62.99 -71.38
CA GLU A 302 70.93 63.57 -72.72
C GLU A 302 71.30 65.07 -72.67
N LEU A 303 70.68 65.84 -71.76
CA LEU A 303 71.06 67.24 -71.49
C LEU A 303 72.50 67.36 -70.98
N THR A 304 72.93 66.50 -70.06
CA THR A 304 74.30 66.49 -69.55
C THR A 304 75.29 66.16 -70.67
N SER A 305 74.95 65.20 -71.52
CA SER A 305 75.71 64.87 -72.73
C SER A 305 75.81 66.07 -73.68
N THR A 306 74.71 66.77 -73.92
CA THR A 306 74.66 67.97 -74.77
C THR A 306 75.46 69.13 -74.19
N VAL A 307 75.40 69.34 -72.87
CA VAL A 307 76.21 70.34 -72.16
C VAL A 307 77.70 70.00 -72.24
N LYS A 308 78.05 68.72 -72.06
CA LYS A 308 79.43 68.24 -72.23
C LYS A 308 79.92 68.46 -73.66
N GLN A 309 79.09 68.15 -74.66
CA GLN A 309 79.38 68.39 -76.07
C GLN A 309 79.54 69.88 -76.39
N ASN A 310 78.74 70.76 -75.77
CA ASN A 310 78.91 72.22 -75.90
C ASN A 310 80.19 72.73 -75.23
N ALA A 311 80.57 72.14 -74.08
CA ALA A 311 81.81 72.49 -73.38
C ALA A 311 83.07 71.99 -74.12
N GLU A 312 82.99 70.89 -74.86
CA GLU A 312 84.08 70.41 -75.73
C GLU A 312 84.21 71.20 -77.05
N ASN A 313 83.17 71.96 -77.45
CA ASN A 313 83.14 72.81 -78.65
C ASN A 313 83.42 74.30 -78.39
N ALA A 314 83.64 74.71 -77.12
CA ALA A 314 83.98 76.07 -76.71
C ALA A 314 85.48 76.19 -76.36
#